data_AF-A0A0N4VUN8-F1
#
_entry.id   AF-A0A0N4VUN8-F1
#
_cell.length_a   1.000
_cell.length_b   1.000
_cell.length_c   1.000
_cell.angle_alpha   90.00
_cell.angle_beta   90.00
_cell.angle_gamma   90.00
#
_symmetry.space_group_name_H-M   'P 1'
#
loop_
_entity.id
_entity.type
_entity.pdbx_description
1 polymer ?
#
loop_
_entity_poly.entity_id
_entity_poly.type
_entity_poly.pdbx_seq_one_letter_code
_entity_poly.pdbx_strand_id
1 'polypeptide(L)'
;MNFHCSYLLKGRRGQRVRLFFRDFDIYFGGEHCPYDSVTIFDGSSTSSPIIKKVCGLQQRMELYSVGTELLIHFNTTNPAKADPRGFVIEYEFSSRFVDVTQLLHGQKGVTHMRGTECDIRVESNRETSHYIYSPKVRM
;
A
#
# COMPACT_ATOMS: atom_id res chain seq x y z
N MET A 1 12.34 24.10 8.76
CA MET A 1 11.76 23.34 9.89
C MET A 1 11.51 21.95 9.36
N ASN A 2 12.01 20.92 10.04
CA ASN A 2 11.87 19.54 9.60
C ASN A 2 10.62 18.94 10.27
N PHE A 3 9.79 18.26 9.49
CA PHE A 3 8.58 17.62 9.96
C PHE A 3 8.82 16.12 10.07
N HIS A 4 8.39 15.54 11.19
CA HIS A 4 8.41 14.11 11.46
C HIS A 4 7.03 13.73 11.99
N CYS A 5 6.13 13.36 11.08
CA CYS A 5 4.73 13.08 11.41
C CYS A 5 4.43 11.59 11.21
N SER A 6 3.65 11.04 12.13
CA SER A 6 3.22 9.64 12.10
C SER A 6 1.71 9.55 12.21
N TYR A 7 1.09 8.80 11.30
CA TYR A 7 -0.35 8.58 11.26
C TYR A 7 -0.61 7.07 11.31
N LEU A 8 -1.13 6.60 12.44
CA LEU A 8 -1.44 5.18 12.66
C LEU A 8 -2.93 4.92 12.45
N LEU A 9 -3.26 4.12 11.45
CA LEU A 9 -4.61 3.70 11.12
C LEU A 9 -4.85 2.28 11.66
N LYS A 10 -5.91 2.09 12.43
CA LYS A 10 -6.28 0.81 13.05
C LYS A 10 -7.71 0.41 12.70
N GLY A 11 -7.84 -0.55 11.80
CA GLY A 11 -9.10 -1.20 11.48
C GLY A 11 -9.49 -2.25 12.54
N ARG A 12 -10.77 -2.64 12.53
CA ARG A 12 -11.29 -3.75 13.32
C ARG A 12 -10.85 -5.08 12.71
N ARG A 13 -10.99 -6.17 13.48
CA ARG A 13 -10.76 -7.53 13.00
C ARG A 13 -11.58 -7.79 11.72
N GLY A 14 -10.91 -8.24 10.66
CA GLY A 14 -11.54 -8.47 9.36
C GLY A 14 -11.69 -7.22 8.49
N GLN A 15 -11.12 -6.08 8.88
CA GLN A 15 -10.95 -4.93 8.00
C GLN A 15 -9.50 -4.83 7.52
N ARG A 16 -9.31 -4.18 6.39
CA ARG A 16 -8.02 -3.66 5.93
C ARG A 16 -8.12 -2.15 5.71
N VAL A 17 -6.99 -1.47 5.65
CA VAL A 17 -6.90 -0.04 5.36
C VAL A 17 -6.65 0.13 3.87
N ARG A 18 -7.55 0.84 3.18
CA ARG A 18 -7.33 1.34 1.83
C ARG A 18 -6.90 2.80 1.93
N LEU A 19 -5.85 3.19 1.20
CA LEU A 19 -5.40 4.57 1.04
C LEU A 19 -5.60 4.99 -0.41
N PHE A 20 -6.16 6.17 -0.62
CA PHE A 20 -6.32 6.79 -1.92
C PHE A 20 -5.72 8.19 -1.91
N PHE A 21 -4.65 8.36 -2.67
CA PHE A 21 -3.88 9.60 -2.78
C PHE A 21 -4.57 10.48 -3.82
N ARG A 22 -5.39 11.43 -3.35
CA ARG A 22 -6.19 12.34 -4.20
C ARG A 22 -5.31 13.37 -4.89
N ASP A 23 -4.34 13.90 -4.15
CA ASP A 23 -3.30 14.80 -4.63
C ASP A 23 -2.02 14.51 -3.84
N PHE A 24 -0.88 14.55 -4.51
CA PHE A 24 0.40 14.25 -3.90
C PHE A 24 1.53 14.92 -4.66
N ASP A 25 2.20 15.83 -3.99
CA ASP A 25 3.33 16.59 -4.49
C ASP A 25 4.17 17.02 -3.30
N ILE A 26 5.27 16.30 -3.06
CA ILE A 26 6.28 16.65 -2.06
C ILE A 26 7.65 16.69 -2.72
N TYR A 27 8.64 17.29 -2.06
CA TYR A 27 9.95 17.49 -2.68
C TYR A 27 10.59 16.16 -3.12
N PHE A 28 10.79 16.00 -4.43
CA PHE A 28 11.25 14.75 -5.02
C PHE A 28 12.65 14.35 -4.55
N GLY A 29 13.62 15.28 -4.68
CA GLY A 29 14.99 15.06 -4.23
C GLY A 29 15.83 14.06 -5.02
N GLY A 30 15.21 13.17 -5.79
CA GLY A 30 15.86 12.11 -6.55
C GLY A 30 15.19 10.76 -6.33
N GLU A 31 15.73 9.73 -6.99
CA GLU A 31 15.28 8.36 -6.80
C GLU A 31 15.41 7.92 -5.33
N HIS A 32 14.52 7.02 -4.89
CA HIS A 32 14.42 6.54 -3.51
C HIS A 32 14.10 7.59 -2.44
N CYS A 33 13.72 8.82 -2.83
CA CYS A 33 13.27 9.88 -1.95
C CYS A 33 14.29 10.20 -0.84
N PRO A 34 15.45 10.79 -1.21
CA PRO A 34 16.54 11.05 -0.27
C PRO A 34 16.25 12.21 0.70
N TYR A 35 15.28 13.07 0.38
CA TYR A 35 14.86 14.19 1.21
C TYR A 35 13.49 13.95 1.82
N ASP A 36 12.45 14.58 1.25
CA ASP A 36 11.09 14.45 1.74
C ASP A 36 10.54 13.11 1.29
N SER A 37 9.84 12.44 2.20
CA SER A 37 9.24 11.15 1.89
C SER A 37 8.00 10.89 2.72
N VAL A 38 7.04 10.22 2.08
CA VAL A 38 5.96 9.51 2.77
C VAL A 38 6.25 8.02 2.65
N THR A 39 6.46 7.36 3.79
CA THR A 39 6.68 5.92 3.88
C THR A 39 5.45 5.26 4.51
N ILE A 40 4.92 4.25 3.84
CA ILE A 40 3.75 3.49 4.25
C ILE A 40 4.23 2.13 4.73
N PHE A 41 3.97 1.80 5.98
CA PHE A 41 4.30 0.53 6.61
C PHE A 41 3.04 -0.31 6.83
N ASP A 42 3.13 -1.60 6.55
CA ASP A 42 2.08 -2.59 6.77
C ASP A 42 2.08 -3.09 8.23
N GLY A 43 1.63 -2.22 9.13
CA GLY A 43 1.52 -2.52 10.56
C GLY A 43 1.59 -1.26 11.40
N SER A 44 1.83 -1.43 12.70
CA SER A 44 1.78 -0.34 13.68
C SER A 44 3.13 0.30 14.00
N SER A 45 4.23 -0.15 13.40
CA SER A 45 5.58 0.37 13.67
C SER A 45 6.44 0.47 12.42
N THR A 46 7.56 1.18 12.54
CA THR A 46 8.58 1.29 11.47
C THR A 46 9.40 0.03 11.24
N SER A 47 9.25 -0.98 12.11
CA SER A 47 9.83 -2.31 11.90
C SER A 47 8.94 -3.20 11.03
N SER A 48 7.70 -2.80 10.78
CA SER A 48 6.81 -3.50 9.85
C SER A 48 7.32 -3.40 8.40
N PRO A 49 6.90 -4.31 7.52
CA PRO A 49 7.24 -4.24 6.10
C PRO A 49 6.79 -2.92 5.46
N ILE A 50 7.60 -2.37 4.55
CA ILE A 50 7.25 -1.17 3.79
C ILE A 50 6.38 -1.60 2.61
N ILE A 51 5.18 -1.01 2.51
CA ILE A 51 4.33 -1.13 1.32
C ILE A 51 4.90 -0.25 0.21
N LYS A 52 5.15 1.03 0.53
CA LYS A 52 5.71 1.99 -0.43
C LYS A 52 6.40 3.15 0.26
N LYS A 53 7.47 3.65 -0.36
CA LYS A 53 8.08 4.95 -0.06
C LYS A 53 7.91 5.84 -1.28
N VAL A 54 7.34 7.02 -1.11
CA VAL A 54 6.97 7.92 -2.21
C VAL A 54 7.35 9.37 -1.95
N CYS A 55 7.65 10.08 -3.03
CA CYS A 55 7.99 11.49 -3.10
C CYS A 55 7.77 12.01 -4.54
N GLY A 56 7.93 13.32 -4.74
CA GLY A 56 7.66 13.97 -6.02
C GLY A 56 6.18 14.04 -6.34
N LEU A 57 5.88 14.41 -7.58
CA LEU A 57 4.52 14.40 -8.11
C LEU A 57 4.10 12.95 -8.36
N GLN A 58 3.00 12.53 -7.73
CA GLN A 58 2.39 11.22 -7.99
C GLN A 58 0.98 11.40 -8.51
N GLN A 59 0.64 10.72 -9.60
CA GLN A 59 -0.74 10.66 -10.09
C GLN A 59 -1.57 9.72 -9.20
N ARG A 60 -2.89 9.96 -9.15
CA ARG A 60 -3.88 9.23 -8.34
C ARG A 60 -3.48 7.78 -8.08
N MET A 61 -3.09 7.50 -6.84
CA MET A 61 -2.55 6.21 -6.43
C MET A 61 -3.44 5.61 -5.36
N GLU A 62 -3.60 4.29 -5.43
CA GLU A 62 -4.33 3.50 -4.46
C GLU A 62 -3.39 2.46 -3.84
N LEU A 63 -3.51 2.24 -2.53
CA LEU A 63 -2.76 1.23 -1.78
C LEU A 63 -3.68 0.55 -0.76
N TYR A 64 -3.36 -0.70 -0.41
CA TYR A 64 -4.09 -1.45 0.62
C TYR A 64 -3.10 -2.02 1.65
N SER A 65 -3.51 -2.11 2.91
CA SER A 65 -2.78 -2.86 3.94
C SER A 65 -3.08 -4.36 3.85
N VAL A 66 -2.10 -5.19 4.19
CA VAL A 66 -2.26 -6.64 4.37
C VAL A 66 -3.00 -6.89 5.68
N GLY A 67 -2.58 -6.19 6.73
CA GLY A 67 -3.13 -6.29 8.07
C GLY A 67 -4.30 -5.35 8.34
N THR A 68 -4.74 -5.35 9.60
CA THR A 68 -5.73 -4.40 10.12
C THR A 68 -5.10 -3.04 10.47
N GLU A 69 -3.78 -2.96 10.54
CA GLU A 69 -3.05 -1.75 10.93
C GLU A 69 -2.15 -1.27 9.79
N LEU A 70 -2.00 0.04 9.66
CA LEU A 70 -1.12 0.70 8.70
C LEU A 70 -0.54 1.97 9.33
N LEU A 71 0.74 2.21 9.13
CA LEU A 71 1.45 3.39 9.63
C LEU A 71 1.98 4.21 8.46
N ILE A 72 1.62 5.50 8.43
CA ILE A 72 2.16 6.48 7.47
C ILE A 72 3.17 7.35 8.20
N HIS A 73 4.41 7.42 7.71
CA HIS A 73 5.43 8.34 8.18
C HIS A 73 5.73 9.39 7.13
N PHE A 74 5.58 10.65 7.49
CA PHE A 74 6.00 11.79 6.68
C PHE A 74 7.22 12.45 7.31
N ASN A 75 8.33 12.48 6.56
CA ASN A 75 9.60 13.05 7.00
C ASN A 75 10.08 14.10 6.00
N THR A 76 10.55 15.25 6.50
CA THR A 76 11.26 16.27 5.72
C THR A 76 12.63 16.56 6.32
N THR A 77 13.65 16.80 5.47
CA THR A 77 15.05 16.93 5.93
C THR A 77 15.72 18.25 5.57
N ASN A 78 15.17 19.02 4.62
CA ASN A 78 15.75 20.28 4.13
C ASN A 78 14.73 21.42 4.28
N PRO A 79 15.14 22.69 4.50
CA PRO A 79 14.25 23.82 4.28
C PRO A 79 13.74 23.73 2.84
N ALA A 80 12.42 23.71 2.67
CA ALA A 80 11.78 23.50 1.38
C ALA A 80 12.37 24.50 0.36
N LYS A 81 13.20 24.00 -0.57
CA LYS A 81 13.76 24.84 -1.65
C LYS A 81 12.68 25.21 -2.68
N ALA A 82 11.56 24.49 -2.64
CA ALA A 82 10.35 24.70 -3.42
C ALA A 82 9.15 24.72 -2.46
N ASP A 83 8.01 25.20 -2.90
CA ASP A 83 6.74 25.20 -2.15
C ASP A 83 5.84 24.06 -2.68
N PRO A 84 6.09 22.80 -2.28
CA PRO A 84 5.28 21.67 -2.74
C PRO A 84 3.86 21.76 -2.19
N ARG A 85 2.87 21.31 -2.98
CA ARG A 85 1.44 21.38 -2.61
C ARG A 85 1.08 20.48 -1.42
N GLY A 86 1.94 19.51 -1.08
CA GLY A 86 1.72 18.55 -0.02
C GLY A 86 0.92 17.33 -0.50
N PHE A 87 0.10 16.76 0.38
CA PHE A 87 -0.68 15.57 0.04
C PHE A 87 -2.09 15.60 0.65
N VAL A 88 -3.02 14.96 -0.06
CA VAL A 88 -4.36 14.64 0.41
C VAL A 88 -4.56 13.14 0.27
N ILE A 89 -4.60 12.44 1.40
CA ILE A 89 -4.78 10.98 1.45
C ILE A 89 -6.15 10.70 2.06
N GLU A 90 -7.02 10.11 1.27
CA GLU A 90 -8.29 9.54 1.73
C GLU A 90 -8.04 8.11 2.24
N TYR A 91 -8.66 7.72 3.34
CA TYR A 91 -8.56 6.37 3.88
C TYR A 91 -9.93 5.73 4.06
N GLU A 92 -9.98 4.40 3.93
CA GLU A 92 -11.19 3.61 4.15
C GLU A 92 -10.83 2.32 4.89
N PHE A 93 -11.57 2.00 5.97
CA PHE A 93 -11.50 0.70 6.63
C PHE A 93 -12.42 -0.28 5.91
N SER A 94 -11.90 -0.96 4.90
CA SER A 94 -12.68 -1.82 4.02
C SER A 94 -12.76 -3.25 4.54
N SER A 95 -13.98 -3.80 4.59
CA SER A 95 -14.23 -5.24 4.77
C SER A 95 -14.35 -5.97 3.43
N ARG A 96 -14.19 -5.26 2.29
CA ARG A 96 -14.24 -5.85 0.96
C ARG A 96 -12.96 -6.62 0.70
N PHE A 97 -13.01 -7.93 0.95
CA PHE A 97 -12.02 -8.87 0.47
C PHE A 97 -12.34 -9.20 -1.01
N VAL A 98 -11.32 -9.25 -1.86
CA VAL A 98 -11.48 -9.84 -3.19
C VAL A 98 -11.77 -11.34 -2.98
N ASP A 99 -12.86 -11.87 -3.54
CA ASP A 99 -13.15 -13.30 -3.48
C ASP A 99 -12.20 -14.05 -4.43
N VAL A 100 -11.05 -14.40 -3.89
CA VAL A 100 -9.94 -14.95 -4.67
C VAL A 100 -10.17 -16.41 -5.05
N THR A 101 -11.02 -17.11 -4.31
CA THR A 101 -11.54 -18.43 -4.68
C THR A 101 -12.21 -18.37 -6.06
N GLN A 102 -12.91 -17.28 -6.34
CA GLN A 102 -13.61 -17.06 -7.60
C GLN A 102 -12.67 -16.63 -8.75
N LEU A 103 -11.59 -15.90 -8.45
CA LEU A 103 -10.57 -15.49 -9.44
C LEU A 103 -9.66 -16.64 -9.89
N LEU A 104 -9.43 -17.61 -9.02
CA LEU A 104 -8.48 -18.70 -9.24
C LEU A 104 -9.15 -20.04 -9.53
N HIS A 105 -10.42 -20.03 -9.93
CA HIS A 105 -11.18 -21.22 -10.31
C HIS A 105 -11.15 -22.35 -9.26
N GLY A 106 -11.01 -22.03 -7.97
CA GLY A 106 -10.94 -23.02 -6.90
C GLY A 106 -9.65 -23.86 -6.85
N GLN A 107 -8.53 -23.37 -7.39
CA GLN A 107 -7.24 -24.07 -7.32
C GLN A 107 -6.80 -24.26 -5.86
N LYS A 108 -6.48 -25.51 -5.48
CA LYS A 108 -6.00 -25.84 -4.13
C LYS A 108 -4.61 -25.23 -3.91
N GLY A 109 -4.30 -24.89 -2.66
CA GLY A 109 -2.97 -24.38 -2.28
C GLY A 109 -2.69 -22.92 -2.69
N VAL A 110 -3.64 -22.25 -3.36
CA VAL A 110 -3.50 -20.82 -3.67
C VAL A 110 -4.31 -19.98 -2.70
N THR A 111 -3.67 -18.94 -2.17
CA THR A 111 -4.25 -17.98 -1.23
C THR A 111 -3.98 -16.57 -1.73
N HIS A 112 -4.88 -15.63 -1.50
CA HIS A 112 -4.59 -14.22 -1.78
C HIS A 112 -3.62 -13.67 -0.75
N MET A 113 -2.59 -12.96 -1.20
CA MET A 113 -1.82 -12.12 -0.29
C MET A 113 -2.74 -10.95 0.07
N ARG A 114 -3.12 -10.84 1.35
CA ARG A 114 -3.93 -9.68 1.78
C ARG A 114 -3.15 -8.40 1.47
N GLY A 115 -3.83 -7.29 1.20
CA GLY A 115 -3.16 -6.00 0.99
C GLY A 115 -2.64 -5.70 -0.40
N THR A 116 -2.75 -6.66 -1.32
CA THR A 116 -2.48 -6.43 -2.74
C THR A 116 -3.80 -6.45 -3.50
N GLU A 117 -3.85 -5.87 -4.68
CA GLU A 117 -5.04 -5.94 -5.53
C GLU A 117 -5.20 -7.33 -6.15
N CYS A 118 -4.08 -8.00 -6.44
CA CYS A 118 -4.06 -9.26 -7.17
C CYS A 118 -2.99 -10.26 -6.75
N ASP A 119 -2.10 -9.93 -5.82
CA ASP A 119 -1.02 -10.86 -5.49
C ASP A 119 -1.54 -12.12 -4.77
N ILE A 120 -0.94 -13.25 -5.12
CA ILE A 120 -1.32 -14.58 -4.65
C ILE A 120 -0.10 -15.31 -4.10
N ARG A 121 -0.31 -16.07 -3.02
CA ARG A 121 0.63 -17.05 -2.48
C ARG A 121 0.21 -18.43 -2.96
N VAL A 122 1.10 -19.11 -3.68
CA VAL A 122 0.91 -20.48 -4.18
C VAL A 122 1.77 -21.42 -3.34
N GLU A 123 1.15 -22.40 -2.69
CA GLU A 123 1.83 -23.45 -1.93
C GLU A 123 1.75 -24.79 -2.66
N SER A 124 2.88 -25.51 -2.71
CA SER A 124 2.92 -26.85 -3.30
C SER A 124 2.00 -27.80 -2.54
N ASN A 125 1.10 -28.47 -3.27
CA ASN A 125 -0.01 -29.25 -2.70
C ASN A 125 -0.18 -30.62 -3.37
N ARG A 126 0.94 -31.25 -3.77
CA ARG A 126 1.01 -32.51 -4.55
C ARG A 126 0.63 -32.38 -6.04
N GLU A 127 0.14 -31.23 -6.50
CA GLU A 127 0.13 -30.89 -7.92
C GLU A 127 1.51 -30.38 -8.35
N THR A 128 1.89 -30.64 -9.60
CA THR A 128 3.24 -30.33 -10.14
C THR A 128 3.27 -29.11 -11.05
N SER A 129 2.14 -28.71 -11.65
CA SER A 129 2.06 -27.56 -12.56
C SER A 129 0.66 -26.94 -12.57
N HIS A 130 0.59 -25.62 -12.78
CA HIS A 130 -0.66 -24.88 -12.98
C HIS A 130 -0.43 -23.55 -13.71
N TYR A 131 -1.49 -22.89 -14.16
CA TYR A 131 -1.46 -21.61 -14.86
C TYR A 131 -1.89 -20.44 -13.95
N ILE A 132 -1.22 -19.30 -14.07
CA ILE A 132 -1.62 -18.04 -13.44
C ILE A 132 -2.18 -17.13 -14.55
N TYR A 133 -3.42 -16.68 -14.38
CA TYR A 133 -4.07 -15.75 -15.32
C TYR A 133 -4.03 -14.33 -14.76
N SER A 134 -3.95 -13.33 -15.65
CA SER A 134 -4.10 -11.94 -15.24
C SER A 134 -5.51 -11.69 -14.70
N PRO A 135 -5.67 -10.88 -13.62
CA PRO A 135 -6.98 -10.44 -13.16
C PRO A 135 -7.73 -9.71 -14.27
N LYS A 136 -9.04 -9.96 -14.40
CA LYS A 136 -9.86 -9.22 -15.36
C LYS A 136 -9.94 -7.75 -14.95
N VAL A 137 -9.30 -6.88 -15.73
CA VAL A 137 -9.45 -5.43 -15.58
C VAL A 137 -10.88 -5.09 -16.01
N ARG A 138 -11.73 -4.62 -15.10
CA ARG A 138 -13.00 -3.99 -15.49
C ARG A 138 -12.64 -2.66 -16.15
N MET A 139 -12.89 -2.56 -17.46
CA MET A 139 -12.98 -1.27 -18.15
C MET A 139 -14.23 -0.53 -17.69
#